data_AF-A0A819ZP32-F1
#
_entry.id   AF-A0A819ZP32-F1
#
_cell.length_a   1.000
_cell.length_b   1.000
_cell.length_c   1.000
_cell.angle_alpha   90.00
_cell.angle_beta   90.00
_cell.angle_gamma   90.00
#
_symmetry.space_group_name_H-M   'P 1'
#
loop_
_entity.id
_entity.type
_entity.pdbx_description
1 polymer ?
#
loop_
_entity_poly.entity_id
_entity_poly.type
_entity_poly.pdbx_seq_one_letter_code
_entity_poly.pdbx_strand_id
1 'polypeptide(L)'
;MAVLQQHLKTLSVSLADAILTISMNRPKVNAMSAELLNDLEQAFDHASKNNHIKGVHLRSNFNSTFSAGLDLSYMHEKCSTRDRSTIDKFIFTTLSRGVAAPLHCSKPVACSLDGHAIAGGIILALACDYIAMGTRKPFRIGITELAVGVPFPSKPLAIVRNQLEPQLAHRLIFDANHISSNDFPIRCERSETPDDLARKWLKMISERPLKARKWLKMISERPLKGFQITKQKWWSDVIELDSKDNEKEKKEYFDTIFGEDCLQAMKQTLQNSTFSAGADLSTVYNLSIARQRAVIDNFVFETLSRGMTAPLHCSKPVACSLDGHTIAGGLILALSCDYIAMGTRKPFRIGITGPIVGIPYPLKAVKLVQHQLEPQLGYRFLVDANLVSSNDFPIRCERSETPDDLARKWLKMISERPLKGFQITKQKWWSDVIELDSKDNEKEKQEYFEAVTSDECMQAMKKALNKDTK
;
A
#
# COMPACT_ATOMS: atom_id res chain seq x y z
N MET A 1 25.47 14.84 6.53
CA MET A 1 24.70 15.62 7.52
C MET A 1 25.04 17.11 7.45
N ALA A 2 26.28 17.55 7.76
CA ALA A 2 26.66 18.97 7.71
C ALA A 2 26.40 19.66 6.36
N VAL A 3 26.67 18.98 5.23
CA VAL A 3 26.41 19.49 3.88
C VAL A 3 24.90 19.65 3.61
N LEU A 4 24.07 18.67 4.00
CA LEU A 4 22.61 18.77 3.82
C LEU A 4 22.04 19.96 4.62
N GLN A 5 22.51 20.14 5.85
CA GLN A 5 22.01 21.19 6.74
C GLN A 5 22.38 22.60 6.30
N GLN A 6 23.47 22.79 5.56
CA GLN A 6 23.85 24.11 5.00
C GLN A 6 22.93 24.58 3.86
N HIS A 7 22.19 23.68 3.22
CA HIS A 7 21.33 24.00 2.08
C HIS A 7 19.83 24.13 2.44
N LEU A 8 19.42 23.62 3.61
CA LEU A 8 18.02 23.67 4.06
C LEU A 8 17.73 24.98 4.80
N LYS A 9 16.70 25.70 4.39
CA LYS A 9 16.30 26.99 4.98
C LYS A 9 15.10 26.87 5.91
N THR A 10 14.26 25.87 5.66
CA THR A 10 12.95 25.69 6.30
C THR A 10 12.86 24.43 7.15
N LEU A 11 13.88 23.58 7.09
CA LEU A 11 13.97 22.33 7.82
C LEU A 11 15.22 22.32 8.70
N SER A 12 15.15 21.60 9.81
CA SER A 12 16.31 21.15 10.57
C SER A 12 16.39 19.64 10.54
N VAL A 13 17.60 19.10 10.43
CA VAL A 13 17.84 17.66 10.30
C VAL A 13 18.80 17.17 11.37
N SER A 14 18.53 15.99 11.93
CA SER A 14 19.46 15.30 12.83
C SER A 14 19.45 13.80 12.54
N LEU A 15 20.58 13.14 12.76
CA LEU A 15 20.72 11.70 12.57
C LEU A 15 21.16 11.07 13.90
N ALA A 16 20.33 10.18 14.42
CA ALA A 16 20.61 9.40 15.62
C ALA A 16 20.01 8.00 15.41
N ASP A 17 20.70 6.96 15.89
CA ASP A 17 20.23 5.57 15.78
C ASP A 17 19.83 5.16 14.35
N ALA A 18 20.59 5.63 13.35
CA ALA A 18 20.30 5.44 11.92
C ALA A 18 18.94 5.99 11.44
N ILE A 19 18.26 6.79 12.25
CA ILE A 19 17.00 7.47 11.94
C ILE A 19 17.28 8.94 11.63
N LEU A 20 16.97 9.36 10.41
CA LEU A 20 17.01 10.77 10.03
C LEU A 20 15.75 11.46 10.53
N THR A 21 15.89 12.37 11.50
CA THR A 21 14.81 13.26 11.91
C THR A 21 14.79 14.49 11.02
N ILE A 22 13.69 14.71 10.31
CA ILE A 22 13.40 15.92 9.55
C ILE A 22 12.38 16.72 10.35
N SER A 23 12.77 17.89 10.85
CA SER A 23 11.88 18.78 11.60
C SER A 23 11.56 20.03 10.79
N MET A 24 10.30 20.18 10.39
CA MET A 24 9.78 21.38 9.74
C MET A 24 9.82 22.56 10.71
N ASN A 25 10.44 23.66 10.27
CA ASN A 25 10.72 24.82 11.11
C ASN A 25 10.56 26.14 10.33
N ARG A 26 9.51 26.26 9.51
CA ARG A 26 9.17 27.50 8.80
C ARG A 26 8.10 28.28 9.58
N PRO A 27 8.46 29.39 10.26
CA PRO A 27 7.49 30.19 10.99
C PRO A 27 6.42 30.78 10.07
N LYS A 28 5.19 30.99 10.54
CA LYS A 28 4.68 30.66 11.89
C LYS A 28 4.04 29.27 11.99
N VAL A 29 3.72 28.65 10.86
CA VAL A 29 2.77 27.52 10.80
C VAL A 29 3.17 26.42 9.80
N ASN A 30 4.44 26.40 9.36
CA ASN A 30 4.92 25.51 8.30
C ASN A 30 4.03 25.53 7.04
N ALA A 31 3.64 26.73 6.59
CA ALA A 31 2.94 26.86 5.32
C ALA A 31 3.88 26.44 4.16
N MET A 32 3.33 25.68 3.21
CA MET A 32 4.02 25.04 2.09
C MET A 32 4.34 26.07 1.02
N SER A 33 5.48 26.74 1.18
CA SER A 33 6.12 27.52 0.12
C SER A 33 6.97 26.64 -0.79
N ALA A 34 7.41 27.18 -1.92
CA ALA A 34 8.32 26.47 -2.82
C ALA A 34 9.61 26.04 -2.10
N GLU A 35 10.15 26.88 -1.21
CA GLU A 35 11.33 26.54 -0.42
C GLU A 35 11.08 25.33 0.49
N LEU A 36 9.97 25.29 1.23
CA LEU A 36 9.66 24.18 2.12
C LEU A 36 9.49 22.86 1.35
N LEU A 37 8.78 22.91 0.22
CA LEU A 37 8.55 21.73 -0.61
C LEU A 37 9.85 21.20 -1.24
N ASN A 38 10.72 22.10 -1.72
CA ASN A 38 12.04 21.72 -2.27
C ASN A 38 12.99 21.20 -1.18
N ASP A 39 12.96 21.79 0.01
CA ASP A 39 13.74 21.32 1.16
C ASP A 39 13.30 19.90 1.58
N LEU A 40 11.98 19.64 1.58
CA LEU A 40 11.43 18.30 1.87
C LEU A 40 11.89 17.28 0.82
N GLU A 41 11.76 17.61 -0.46
CA GLU A 41 12.19 16.72 -1.55
C GLU A 41 13.69 16.38 -1.44
N GLN A 42 14.54 17.38 -1.23
CA GLN A 42 15.98 17.18 -1.05
C GLN A 42 16.31 16.31 0.18
N ALA A 43 15.61 16.52 1.30
CA ALA A 43 15.84 15.74 2.51
C ALA A 43 15.43 14.27 2.34
N PHE A 44 14.29 14.00 1.68
CA PHE A 44 13.84 12.63 1.38
C PHE A 44 14.70 11.92 0.33
N ASP A 45 15.18 12.65 -0.69
CA ASP A 45 16.12 12.11 -1.69
C ASP A 45 17.47 11.76 -1.02
N HIS A 46 17.99 12.64 -0.16
CA HIS A 46 19.19 12.35 0.63
C HIS A 46 19.01 11.10 1.50
N ALA A 47 17.88 10.98 2.20
CA ALA A 47 17.57 9.81 3.02
C ALA A 47 17.54 8.52 2.18
N SER A 48 16.99 8.59 0.97
CA SER A 48 16.87 7.45 0.06
C SER A 48 18.23 6.96 -0.42
N LYS A 49 19.15 7.88 -0.75
CA LYS A 49 20.49 7.60 -1.29
C LYS A 49 21.51 7.22 -0.21
N ASN A 50 21.25 7.52 1.05
CA ASN A 50 22.21 7.29 2.14
C ASN A 50 21.98 5.94 2.84
N ASN A 51 22.97 5.04 2.75
CA ASN A 51 22.89 3.68 3.31
C ASN A 51 22.96 3.63 4.85
N HIS A 52 23.47 4.69 5.49
CA HIS A 52 23.50 4.83 6.95
C HIS A 52 22.13 5.23 7.53
N ILE A 53 21.22 5.71 6.69
CA ILE A 53 19.85 6.03 7.07
C ILE A 53 18.99 4.80 6.82
N LYS A 54 18.29 4.35 7.88
CA LYS A 54 17.42 3.18 7.88
C LYS A 54 15.94 3.54 8.03
N GLY A 55 15.63 4.79 8.38
CA GLY A 55 14.27 5.31 8.50
C GLY A 55 14.26 6.83 8.62
N VAL A 56 13.12 7.44 8.37
CA VAL A 56 12.93 8.90 8.43
C VAL A 56 11.81 9.24 9.41
N HIS A 57 12.09 10.10 10.37
CA HIS A 57 11.13 10.68 11.29
C HIS A 57 10.79 12.10 10.86
N LEU A 58 9.58 12.32 10.33
CA LEU A 58 9.08 13.64 9.97
C LEU A 58 8.30 14.25 11.14
N ARG A 59 8.65 15.47 11.56
CA ARG A 59 7.92 16.18 12.62
C ARG A 59 7.88 17.68 12.36
N SER A 60 7.12 18.39 13.18
CA SER A 60 7.18 19.86 13.29
C SER A 60 7.99 20.26 14.51
N ASN A 61 8.76 21.34 14.43
CA ASN A 61 9.34 21.99 15.61
C ASN A 61 8.30 22.80 16.41
N PHE A 62 7.09 23.00 15.88
CA PHE A 62 6.00 23.70 16.55
C PHE A 62 5.00 22.72 17.17
N ASN A 63 4.72 22.86 18.47
CA ASN A 63 3.71 22.09 19.20
C ASN A 63 2.25 22.53 18.91
N SER A 64 2.04 23.57 18.10
CA SER A 64 0.71 24.05 17.73
C SER A 64 0.28 23.54 16.36
N THR A 65 1.24 23.37 15.44
CA THR A 65 0.95 23.17 14.03
C THR A 65 1.95 22.20 13.41
N PHE A 66 1.43 21.16 12.78
CA PHE A 66 2.21 20.31 11.90
C PHE A 66 2.50 21.05 10.59
N SER A 67 1.45 21.40 9.85
CA SER A 67 1.50 22.32 8.71
C SER A 67 0.11 22.88 8.40
N ALA A 68 0.05 24.16 8.03
CA ALA A 68 -1.17 24.82 7.57
C ALA A 68 -1.51 24.57 6.09
N GLY A 69 -0.72 23.77 5.37
CA GLY A 69 -0.91 23.51 3.95
C GLY A 69 -0.36 24.63 3.08
N LEU A 70 -0.96 24.85 1.91
CA LEU A 70 -0.48 25.78 0.88
C LEU A 70 -0.25 27.20 1.43
N ASP A 71 0.87 27.83 1.06
CA ASP A 71 1.12 29.23 1.41
C ASP A 71 0.22 30.17 0.59
N LEU A 72 -0.90 30.57 1.17
CA LEU A 72 -1.89 31.43 0.51
C LEU A 72 -1.36 32.83 0.21
N SER A 73 -0.40 33.35 0.97
CA SER A 73 0.22 34.65 0.70
C SER A 73 1.08 34.57 -0.56
N TYR A 74 1.86 33.49 -0.72
CA TYR A 74 2.60 33.21 -1.95
C TYR A 74 1.66 33.06 -3.16
N MET A 75 0.57 32.30 -2.99
CA MET A 75 -0.41 32.13 -4.07
C MET A 75 -1.10 33.44 -4.45
N HIS A 76 -1.47 34.27 -3.47
CA HIS A 76 -2.09 35.57 -3.72
C HIS A 76 -1.16 36.50 -4.50
N GLU A 77 0.12 36.56 -4.13
CA GLU A 77 1.13 37.36 -4.82
C GLU A 77 1.25 36.94 -6.30
N LYS A 78 1.44 35.64 -6.57
CA LYS A 78 1.63 35.12 -7.94
C LYS A 78 0.37 35.20 -8.80
N CYS A 79 -0.81 35.00 -8.20
CA CYS A 79 -2.08 35.22 -8.89
C CYS A 79 -2.28 36.69 -9.25
N SER A 80 -1.83 37.62 -8.40
CA SER A 80 -1.93 39.07 -8.65
C SER A 80 -1.04 39.53 -9.81
N THR A 81 0.12 38.89 -9.99
CA THR A 81 1.00 39.15 -11.15
C THR A 81 0.56 38.44 -12.43
N ARG A 82 -0.52 37.63 -12.38
CA ARG A 82 -1.05 36.81 -13.50
C ARG A 82 -0.01 35.92 -14.19
N ASP A 83 1.03 35.51 -13.47
CA ASP A 83 2.07 34.64 -14.02
C ASP A 83 1.61 33.17 -13.97
N ARG A 84 0.81 32.81 -14.97
CA ARG A 84 0.25 31.45 -15.11
C ARG A 84 1.32 30.36 -15.16
N SER A 85 2.45 30.64 -15.80
CA SER A 85 3.53 29.65 -15.97
C SER A 85 4.16 29.27 -14.63
N THR A 86 4.37 30.26 -13.75
CA THR A 86 4.90 30.04 -12.41
C THR A 86 3.88 29.35 -11.51
N ILE A 87 2.59 29.68 -11.62
CA ILE A 87 1.52 29.03 -10.86
C ILE A 87 1.38 27.56 -11.26
N ASP A 88 1.34 27.26 -12.56
CA ASP A 88 1.20 25.89 -13.07
C ASP A 88 2.40 25.03 -12.64
N LYS A 89 3.63 25.54 -12.78
CA LYS A 89 4.84 24.86 -12.31
C LYS A 89 4.84 24.64 -10.79
N PHE A 90 4.35 25.61 -10.03
CA PHE A 90 4.27 25.48 -8.58
C PHE A 90 3.27 24.40 -8.17
N ILE A 91 2.03 24.44 -8.68
CA ILE A 91 0.96 23.51 -8.31
C ILE A 91 1.23 22.09 -8.83
N PHE A 92 1.52 21.95 -10.13
CA PHE A 92 1.61 20.62 -10.75
C PHE A 92 2.97 19.95 -10.57
N THR A 93 4.04 20.72 -10.34
CA THR A 93 5.38 20.15 -10.10
C THR A 93 5.80 20.27 -8.64
N THR A 94 5.96 21.48 -8.11
CA THR A 94 6.65 21.71 -6.82
C THR A 94 5.81 21.19 -5.65
N LEU A 95 4.53 21.56 -5.60
CA LEU A 95 3.58 21.12 -4.59
C LEU A 95 3.37 19.61 -4.67
N SER A 96 3.03 19.09 -5.85
CA SER A 96 2.82 17.65 -6.06
C SER A 96 4.02 16.80 -5.65
N ARG A 97 5.26 17.20 -6.01
CA ARG A 97 6.48 16.48 -5.62
C ARG A 97 6.75 16.58 -4.12
N GLY A 98 6.65 17.78 -3.55
CA GLY A 98 6.96 18.00 -2.14
C GLY A 98 5.99 17.26 -1.19
N VAL A 99 4.67 17.30 -1.46
CA VAL A 99 3.69 16.58 -0.62
C VAL A 99 3.77 15.06 -0.78
N ALA A 100 4.18 14.58 -1.95
CA ALA A 100 4.38 13.15 -2.23
C ALA A 100 5.79 12.65 -1.87
N ALA A 101 6.72 13.52 -1.47
CA ALA A 101 8.11 13.14 -1.20
C ALA A 101 8.27 11.96 -0.21
N PRO A 102 7.46 11.84 0.86
CA PRO A 102 7.48 10.66 1.73
C PRO A 102 7.20 9.34 1.01
N LEU A 103 6.33 9.36 -0.02
CA LEU A 103 5.96 8.17 -0.82
C LEU A 103 7.14 7.67 -1.66
N HIS A 104 7.89 8.61 -2.21
CA HIS A 104 9.06 8.32 -3.05
C HIS A 104 10.30 7.97 -2.24
N CYS A 105 10.26 8.12 -0.91
CA CYS A 105 11.38 7.74 -0.06
C CYS A 105 11.56 6.21 -0.02
N SER A 106 12.76 5.73 -0.34
CA SER A 106 13.10 4.30 -0.34
C SER A 106 13.25 3.71 1.07
N LYS A 107 13.14 4.55 2.11
CA LYS A 107 13.23 4.17 3.53
C LYS A 107 11.84 4.29 4.17
N PRO A 108 11.56 3.54 5.25
CA PRO A 108 10.35 3.74 6.05
C PRO A 108 10.26 5.17 6.59
N VAL A 109 9.09 5.79 6.48
CA VAL A 109 8.81 7.16 6.93
C VAL A 109 7.70 7.17 7.98
N ALA A 110 8.02 7.61 9.20
CA ALA A 110 7.02 7.86 10.24
C ALA A 110 6.90 9.36 10.48
N CYS A 111 5.67 9.86 10.62
CA CYS A 111 5.44 11.23 11.06
C CYS A 111 4.83 11.30 12.47
N SER A 112 5.19 12.36 13.19
CA SER A 112 4.57 12.72 14.46
C SER A 112 3.60 13.88 14.24
N LEU A 113 2.31 13.58 14.39
CA LEU A 113 1.21 14.51 14.16
C LEU A 113 0.70 15.01 15.51
N ASP A 114 1.24 16.15 15.97
CA ASP A 114 0.99 16.71 17.31
C ASP A 114 0.61 18.20 17.26
N GLY A 115 -0.11 18.58 16.21
CA GLY A 115 -0.53 19.95 15.95
C GLY A 115 -1.39 20.03 14.70
N HIS A 116 -1.98 21.20 14.44
CA HIS A 116 -2.88 21.40 13.30
C HIS A 116 -2.27 20.91 11.98
N ALA A 117 -3.04 20.10 11.25
CA ALA A 117 -2.67 19.54 9.96
C ALA A 117 -3.78 19.83 8.95
N ILE A 118 -3.61 20.92 8.22
CA ILE A 118 -4.67 21.51 7.38
C ILE A 118 -4.25 21.43 5.91
N ALA A 119 -5.19 21.09 5.04
CA ALA A 119 -5.00 21.01 3.58
C ALA A 119 -3.78 20.14 3.23
N GLY A 120 -2.81 20.70 2.51
CA GLY A 120 -1.53 20.04 2.21
C GLY A 120 -0.84 19.41 3.43
N GLY A 121 -1.01 19.96 4.63
CA GLY A 121 -0.40 19.45 5.86
C GLY A 121 -0.89 18.05 6.25
N ILE A 122 -2.19 17.77 6.14
CA ILE A 122 -2.68 16.40 6.37
C ILE A 122 -2.31 15.49 5.21
N ILE A 123 -2.31 15.98 3.97
CA ILE A 123 -1.89 15.19 2.78
C ILE A 123 -0.44 14.72 2.93
N LEU A 124 0.46 15.58 3.39
CA LEU A 124 1.86 15.22 3.67
C LEU A 124 1.97 14.17 4.79
N ALA A 125 1.13 14.24 5.82
CA ALA A 125 1.10 13.22 6.87
C ALA A 125 0.57 11.88 6.35
N LEU A 126 -0.49 11.89 5.52
CA LEU A 126 -1.05 10.71 4.85
C LEU A 126 -0.08 10.07 3.84
N ALA A 127 0.87 10.84 3.32
CA ALA A 127 1.94 10.33 2.47
C ALA A 127 2.99 9.52 3.25
N CYS A 128 3.02 9.58 4.59
CA CYS A 128 3.95 8.82 5.40
C CYS A 128 3.47 7.37 5.61
N ASP A 129 4.40 6.45 5.87
CA ASP A 129 4.08 5.03 6.11
C ASP A 129 3.45 4.79 7.49
N TYR A 130 3.72 5.69 8.45
CA TYR A 130 3.18 5.63 9.80
C TYR A 130 2.87 7.02 10.35
N ILE A 131 1.75 7.16 11.05
CA ILE A 131 1.34 8.38 11.74
C ILE A 131 1.25 8.09 13.23
N ALA A 132 2.13 8.69 14.03
CA ALA A 132 2.04 8.73 15.48
C ALA A 132 1.26 9.98 15.89
N MET A 133 0.07 9.80 16.45
CA MET A 133 -0.82 10.93 16.77
C MET A 133 -0.66 11.38 18.23
N GLY A 134 -0.45 12.68 18.41
CA GLY A 134 -0.38 13.31 19.73
C GLY A 134 -1.74 13.37 20.42
N THR A 135 -1.74 13.16 21.74
CA THR A 135 -2.96 13.19 22.58
C THR A 135 -2.93 14.29 23.64
N ARG A 136 -1.84 15.06 23.72
CA ARG A 136 -1.63 16.10 24.74
C ARG A 136 -2.72 17.17 24.73
N LYS A 137 -3.24 17.50 23.54
CA LYS A 137 -4.37 18.39 23.34
C LYS A 137 -5.07 18.08 22.00
N PRO A 138 -6.39 18.30 21.89
CA PRO A 138 -7.06 18.23 20.60
C PRO A 138 -6.48 19.27 19.63
N PHE A 139 -6.35 18.88 18.37
CA PHE A 139 -5.98 19.78 17.28
C PHE A 139 -6.83 19.51 16.05
N ARG A 140 -6.77 20.40 15.07
CA ARG A 140 -7.62 20.38 13.87
C ARG A 140 -6.91 19.62 12.75
N ILE A 141 -7.64 18.69 12.14
CA ILE A 141 -7.23 17.96 10.94
C ILE A 141 -8.30 18.19 9.89
N GLY A 142 -7.95 18.64 8.70
CA GLY A 142 -8.95 18.94 7.69
C GLY A 142 -8.38 19.15 6.30
N ILE A 143 -9.23 18.91 5.32
CA ILE A 143 -8.99 19.21 3.91
C ILE A 143 -9.89 20.41 3.61
N THR A 144 -9.29 21.57 3.35
CA THR A 144 -10.02 22.87 3.34
C THR A 144 -9.82 23.64 2.04
N GLU A 145 -9.23 23.04 1.03
CA GLU A 145 -8.90 23.67 -0.26
C GLU A 145 -10.15 24.21 -0.95
N LEU A 146 -11.26 23.45 -0.93
CA LEU A 146 -12.52 23.89 -1.53
C LEU A 146 -13.20 25.03 -0.77
N ALA A 147 -12.93 25.21 0.53
CA ALA A 147 -13.48 26.32 1.32
C ALA A 147 -12.95 27.67 0.84
N VAL A 148 -11.79 27.68 0.17
CA VAL A 148 -11.18 28.86 -0.46
C VAL A 148 -11.23 28.79 -2.00
N GLY A 149 -12.02 27.86 -2.55
CA GLY A 149 -12.23 27.73 -4.00
C GLY A 149 -11.03 27.17 -4.78
N VAL A 150 -10.07 26.53 -4.11
CA VAL A 150 -8.89 25.94 -4.76
C VAL A 150 -9.19 24.49 -5.14
N PRO A 151 -9.10 24.12 -6.45
CA PRO A 151 -9.34 22.74 -6.87
C PRO A 151 -8.20 21.82 -6.43
N PHE A 152 -8.54 20.54 -6.24
CA PHE A 152 -7.60 19.51 -5.81
C PHE A 152 -6.75 18.99 -6.97
N PRO A 153 -5.40 19.07 -6.91
CA PRO A 153 -4.56 18.41 -7.89
C PRO A 153 -4.66 16.88 -7.76
N SER A 154 -4.54 16.17 -8.88
CA SER A 154 -4.80 14.71 -8.96
C SER A 154 -3.96 13.88 -7.98
N LYS A 155 -2.70 14.28 -7.75
CA LYS A 155 -1.77 13.54 -6.89
C LYS A 155 -2.13 13.65 -5.39
N PRO A 156 -2.28 14.85 -4.79
CA PRO A 156 -2.89 15.03 -3.47
C PRO A 156 -4.23 14.30 -3.29
N LEU A 157 -5.12 14.38 -4.29
CA LEU A 157 -6.42 13.71 -4.25
C LEU A 157 -6.29 12.18 -4.17
N ALA A 158 -5.37 11.61 -4.96
CA ALA A 158 -5.09 10.18 -4.94
C ALA A 158 -4.49 9.73 -3.61
N ILE A 159 -3.64 10.54 -2.97
CA ILE A 159 -3.10 10.25 -1.62
C ILE A 159 -4.24 10.12 -0.61
N VAL A 160 -5.16 11.10 -0.61
CA VAL A 160 -6.30 11.10 0.31
C VAL A 160 -7.21 9.88 0.07
N ARG A 161 -7.54 9.58 -1.19
CA ARG A 161 -8.41 8.44 -1.55
C ARG A 161 -7.81 7.07 -1.18
N ASN A 162 -6.48 6.94 -1.26
CA ASN A 162 -5.80 5.69 -0.90
C ASN A 162 -5.64 5.52 0.61
N GLN A 163 -5.68 6.61 1.38
CA GLN A 163 -5.37 6.59 2.80
C GLN A 163 -6.58 6.75 3.70
N LEU A 164 -7.69 7.32 3.23
CA LEU A 164 -8.90 7.51 4.02
C LEU A 164 -10.02 6.58 3.55
N GLU A 165 -10.90 6.19 4.47
CA GLU A 165 -12.15 5.55 4.11
C GLU A 165 -12.94 6.42 3.11
N PRO A 166 -13.60 5.85 2.08
CA PRO A 166 -14.25 6.63 1.03
C PRO A 166 -15.24 7.68 1.54
N GLN A 167 -16.02 7.34 2.57
CA GLN A 167 -17.01 8.24 3.16
C GLN A 167 -16.36 9.40 3.91
N LEU A 168 -15.29 9.14 4.67
CA LEU A 168 -14.52 10.18 5.33
C LEU A 168 -13.79 11.06 4.32
N ALA A 169 -13.15 10.47 3.30
CA ALA A 169 -12.47 11.20 2.24
C ALA A 169 -13.44 12.15 1.53
N HIS A 170 -14.61 11.65 1.12
CA HIS A 170 -15.65 12.45 0.51
C HIS A 170 -16.09 13.59 1.43
N ARG A 171 -16.38 13.29 2.70
CA ARG A 171 -16.80 14.29 3.69
C ARG A 171 -15.75 15.38 3.87
N LEU A 172 -14.49 15.01 4.13
CA LEU A 172 -13.43 16.00 4.37
C LEU A 172 -13.14 16.85 3.13
N ILE A 173 -13.15 16.26 1.93
CA ILE A 173 -12.88 16.99 0.68
C ILE A 173 -14.02 17.95 0.36
N PHE A 174 -15.27 17.45 0.28
CA PHE A 174 -16.40 18.23 -0.23
C PHE A 174 -17.04 19.15 0.80
N ASP A 175 -17.06 18.76 2.08
CA ASP A 175 -17.52 19.68 3.14
C ASP A 175 -16.48 20.77 3.40
N ALA A 176 -15.24 20.57 2.95
CA ALA A 176 -14.12 21.49 3.09
C ALA A 176 -13.86 21.92 4.54
N ASN A 177 -14.11 21.00 5.47
CA ASN A 177 -14.12 21.25 6.90
C ASN A 177 -12.96 20.54 7.62
N HIS A 178 -12.81 20.87 8.90
CA HIS A 178 -11.88 20.22 9.79
C HIS A 178 -12.61 19.45 10.87
N ILE A 179 -12.01 18.34 11.29
CA ILE A 179 -12.44 17.56 12.45
C ILE A 179 -11.39 17.63 13.54
N SER A 180 -11.80 17.29 14.76
CA SER A 180 -10.87 17.14 15.88
C SER A 180 -9.97 15.93 15.65
N SER A 181 -8.72 16.01 16.10
CA SER A 181 -7.81 14.86 16.12
C SER A 181 -8.36 13.70 16.95
N ASN A 182 -9.25 13.96 17.92
CA ASN A 182 -9.96 12.92 18.66
C ASN A 182 -10.90 12.09 17.76
N ASP A 183 -11.50 12.72 16.77
CA ASP A 183 -12.53 12.11 15.90
C ASP A 183 -11.95 11.62 14.58
N PHE A 184 -10.64 11.81 14.34
CA PHE A 184 -9.97 11.39 13.12
C PHE A 184 -9.83 9.85 13.13
N PRO A 185 -10.59 9.11 12.28
CA PRO A 185 -10.82 7.68 12.45
C PRO A 185 -9.71 6.81 11.82
N ILE A 186 -8.52 7.37 11.58
CA ILE A 186 -7.38 6.57 11.13
C ILE A 186 -6.94 5.66 12.27
N ARG A 187 -6.62 4.41 11.91
CA ARG A 187 -5.93 3.41 12.74
C ARG A 187 -4.47 3.81 13.01
N CYS A 188 -4.28 5.00 13.55
CA CYS A 188 -3.01 5.55 14.03
C CYS A 188 -2.84 5.21 15.50
N GLU A 189 -1.62 4.91 15.91
CA GLU A 189 -1.31 4.77 17.33
C GLU A 189 -1.23 6.17 17.96
N ARG A 190 -1.85 6.31 19.11
CA ARG A 190 -2.01 7.55 19.85
C ARG A 190 -1.09 7.54 21.07
N SER A 191 -0.39 8.63 21.33
CA SER A 191 0.51 8.75 22.48
C SER A 191 0.61 10.20 22.97
N GLU A 192 0.94 10.41 24.23
CA GLU A 192 1.36 11.74 24.73
C GLU A 192 2.76 12.10 24.23
N THR A 193 3.55 11.10 23.84
CA THR A 193 4.89 11.21 23.26
C THR A 193 4.93 10.65 21.82
N PRO A 194 4.30 11.32 20.84
CA PRO A 194 4.24 10.82 19.46
C PRO A 194 5.60 10.74 18.78
N ASP A 195 6.58 11.55 19.20
CA ASP A 195 7.97 11.46 18.72
C ASP A 195 8.63 10.14 19.15
N ASP A 196 8.45 9.72 20.41
CA ASP A 196 8.97 8.45 20.91
C ASP A 196 8.28 7.26 20.25
N LEU A 197 6.97 7.37 20.01
CA LEU A 197 6.19 6.35 19.33
C LEU A 197 6.63 6.19 17.87
N ALA A 198 6.83 7.29 17.13
CA ALA A 198 7.36 7.27 15.78
C ALA A 198 8.79 6.70 15.74
N ARG A 199 9.67 7.13 16.64
CA ARG A 199 11.04 6.58 16.77
C ARG A 199 11.04 5.11 17.14
N LYS A 200 10.14 4.66 18.01
CA LYS A 200 9.97 3.25 18.39
C LYS A 200 9.51 2.43 17.20
N TRP A 201 8.56 2.93 16.41
CA TRP A 201 8.14 2.29 15.18
C TRP A 201 9.26 2.21 14.15
N LEU A 202 10.01 3.31 13.98
CA LEU A 202 11.18 3.36 13.10
C LEU A 202 12.28 2.42 13.58
N LYS A 203 12.59 2.38 14.87
CA LYS A 203 13.57 1.46 15.45
C LYS A 203 13.12 0.00 15.28
N MET A 204 11.85 -0.28 15.46
CA MET A 204 11.26 -1.60 15.21
C MET A 204 11.43 -2.03 13.74
N ILE A 205 11.16 -1.15 12.78
CA ILE A 205 11.26 -1.46 11.35
C ILE A 205 12.71 -1.43 10.84
N SER A 206 13.57 -0.56 11.39
CA SER A 206 14.95 -0.26 10.98
C SER A 206 16.03 -1.07 11.70
N GLU A 207 15.96 -1.23 13.03
CA GLU A 207 16.99 -1.91 13.84
C GLU A 207 16.67 -3.36 14.15
N ARG A 208 15.42 -3.78 14.01
CA ARG A 208 15.06 -5.19 14.04
C ARG A 208 15.62 -5.91 15.28
N PRO A 209 15.16 -5.55 16.50
CA PRO A 209 15.80 -6.02 17.73
C PRO A 209 15.56 -7.51 17.97
N LEU A 210 16.65 -8.23 18.26
CA LEU A 210 16.72 -9.66 18.59
C LEU A 210 16.00 -10.10 19.89
N LYS A 211 15.20 -9.25 20.56
CA LYS A 211 14.71 -9.56 21.93
C LYS A 211 13.25 -9.22 22.29
N ALA A 212 12.38 -8.82 21.36
CA ALA A 212 10.95 -8.67 21.68
C ALA A 212 10.10 -9.74 20.97
N ARG A 213 9.13 -10.28 21.74
CA ARG A 213 8.12 -11.35 21.49
C ARG A 213 8.05 -11.94 20.07
N LYS A 214 7.92 -13.28 20.00
CA LYS A 214 7.78 -14.19 18.83
C LYS A 214 7.31 -13.58 17.48
N TRP A 215 6.38 -12.62 17.50
CA TRP A 215 5.87 -11.87 16.35
C TRP A 215 6.84 -10.80 15.79
N LEU A 216 7.51 -10.01 16.66
CA LEU A 216 8.52 -9.02 16.26
C LEU A 216 9.80 -9.69 15.72
N LYS A 217 10.15 -10.87 16.27
CA LYS A 217 11.22 -11.74 15.73
C LYS A 217 10.94 -12.19 14.28
N MET A 218 9.67 -12.26 13.88
CA MET A 218 9.26 -12.60 12.51
C MET A 218 9.36 -11.41 11.55
N ILE A 219 9.24 -10.17 12.04
CA ILE A 219 9.32 -8.92 11.26
C ILE A 219 10.77 -8.47 11.09
N SER A 220 11.61 -8.69 12.11
CA SER A 220 13.04 -8.35 12.15
C SER A 220 13.93 -9.16 11.20
N GLU A 221 13.44 -10.25 10.62
CA GLU A 221 14.24 -11.19 9.82
C GLU A 221 13.89 -11.15 8.31
N ARG A 222 13.04 -10.20 7.88
CA ARG A 222 12.47 -10.13 6.52
C ARG A 222 13.33 -9.36 5.50
N PRO A 223 13.28 -9.60 4.20
CA PRO A 223 14.10 -8.87 3.22
C PRO A 223 13.59 -7.43 2.96
N LEU A 224 14.49 -6.43 2.91
CA LEU A 224 14.11 -5.01 2.73
C LEU A 224 13.62 -4.71 1.29
N LYS A 225 14.17 -5.43 0.30
CA LYS A 225 13.85 -5.22 -1.12
C LYS A 225 12.39 -5.55 -1.45
N GLY A 226 11.83 -6.61 -0.84
CA GLY A 226 10.42 -6.98 -1.01
C GLY A 226 9.46 -5.92 -0.46
N PHE A 227 9.81 -5.25 0.64
CA PHE A 227 9.04 -4.10 1.16
C PHE A 227 9.04 -2.93 0.16
N GLN A 228 10.21 -2.56 -0.37
CA GLN A 228 10.35 -1.41 -1.27
C GLN A 228 9.54 -1.56 -2.57
N ILE A 229 9.63 -2.74 -3.21
CA ILE A 229 8.87 -3.04 -4.43
C ILE A 229 7.37 -3.07 -4.15
N THR A 230 6.95 -3.70 -3.04
CA THR A 230 5.52 -3.73 -2.67
C THR A 230 4.98 -2.33 -2.38
N LYS A 231 5.75 -1.48 -1.69
CA LYS A 231 5.40 -0.06 -1.47
C LYS A 231 5.27 0.70 -2.78
N GLN A 232 6.20 0.54 -3.72
CA GLN A 232 6.14 1.17 -5.03
C GLN A 232 4.88 0.76 -5.81
N LYS A 233 4.54 -0.54 -5.83
CA LYS A 233 3.32 -1.04 -6.49
C LYS A 233 2.03 -0.55 -5.83
N TRP A 234 2.00 -0.46 -4.50
CA TRP A 234 0.84 0.09 -3.79
C TRP A 234 0.51 1.52 -4.24
N TRP A 235 1.57 2.31 -4.47
CA TRP A 235 1.47 3.71 -4.87
C TRP A 235 1.54 3.91 -6.39
N SER A 236 1.47 2.84 -7.20
CA SER A 236 1.68 2.93 -8.65
C SER A 236 0.73 3.91 -9.32
N ASP A 237 -0.54 3.94 -8.93
CA ASP A 237 -1.54 4.88 -9.48
C ASP A 237 -1.20 6.35 -9.22
N VAL A 238 -0.52 6.61 -8.10
CA VAL A 238 -0.06 7.96 -7.73
C VAL A 238 1.23 8.30 -8.48
N ILE A 239 2.11 7.31 -8.68
CA ILE A 239 3.40 7.45 -9.38
C ILE A 239 3.21 7.58 -10.91
N GLU A 240 2.27 6.84 -11.50
CA GLU A 240 1.97 6.86 -12.95
C GLU A 240 1.36 8.19 -13.41
N LEU A 241 0.82 9.01 -12.50
CA LEU A 241 0.38 10.38 -12.81
C LEU A 241 1.55 11.30 -13.23
N ASP A 242 2.79 10.90 -12.96
CA ASP A 242 3.97 11.65 -13.40
C ASP A 242 4.34 11.41 -14.88
N SER A 243 3.74 10.42 -15.57
CA SER A 243 4.29 9.88 -16.82
C SER A 243 3.34 9.78 -18.02
N LYS A 244 2.11 10.29 -18.00
CA LYS A 244 1.15 10.05 -19.11
C LYS A 244 1.07 11.16 -20.16
N ASP A 245 1.36 10.75 -21.40
CA ASP A 245 0.71 11.17 -22.65
C ASP A 245 0.37 9.88 -23.43
N ASN A 246 -0.91 9.57 -23.67
CA ASN A 246 -1.36 8.25 -24.18
C ASN A 246 -2.35 8.37 -25.35
N GLU A 247 -1.90 8.10 -26.59
CA GLU A 247 -2.77 7.98 -27.79
C GLU A 247 -2.62 6.64 -28.54
N LYS A 248 -1.61 5.80 -28.24
CA LYS A 248 -1.33 4.56 -29.00
C LYS A 248 -2.14 3.33 -28.55
N GLU A 249 -2.82 3.42 -27.40
CA GLU A 249 -3.42 2.31 -26.67
C GLU A 249 -4.84 1.92 -27.16
N LYS A 250 -5.40 2.66 -28.12
CA LYS A 250 -6.80 2.48 -28.58
C LYS A 250 -6.99 1.43 -29.68
N LYS A 251 -5.93 0.85 -30.26
CA LYS A 251 -6.03 0.15 -31.56
C LYS A 251 -5.79 -1.38 -31.56
N GLU A 252 -5.22 -1.98 -30.52
CA GLU A 252 -4.80 -3.41 -30.57
C GLU A 252 -5.63 -4.34 -29.66
N TYR A 253 -6.94 -4.09 -29.55
CA TYR A 253 -7.84 -4.81 -28.63
C TYR A 253 -8.58 -6.02 -29.25
N PHE A 254 -8.56 -6.23 -30.57
CA PHE A 254 -9.59 -7.07 -31.21
C PHE A 254 -9.23 -8.51 -31.61
N ASP A 255 -7.96 -8.95 -31.59
CA ASP A 255 -7.57 -10.16 -32.36
C ASP A 255 -7.11 -11.39 -31.57
N THR A 256 -7.41 -11.55 -30.27
CA THR A 256 -6.93 -12.76 -29.57
C THR A 256 -7.89 -13.27 -28.49
N ILE A 257 -9.07 -13.69 -28.93
CA ILE A 257 -10.02 -14.46 -28.12
C ILE A 257 -10.08 -15.86 -28.74
N PHE A 258 -10.12 -16.89 -27.90
CA PHE A 258 -10.29 -18.34 -28.18
C PHE A 258 -9.03 -19.22 -28.04
N GLY A 259 -8.93 -19.86 -26.87
CA GLY A 259 -8.12 -21.06 -26.64
C GLY A 259 -8.72 -21.86 -25.47
N GLU A 260 -9.12 -23.10 -25.73
CA GLU A 260 -9.65 -24.06 -24.76
C GLU A 260 -8.49 -24.80 -24.09
N ASP A 261 -8.27 -24.61 -22.78
CA ASP A 261 -7.55 -25.56 -21.90
C ASP A 261 -7.52 -25.07 -20.43
N CYS A 262 -8.69 -24.82 -19.83
CA CYS A 262 -8.77 -24.38 -18.42
C CYS A 262 -9.76 -25.20 -17.56
N LEU A 263 -10.15 -26.39 -18.02
CA LEU A 263 -11.14 -27.24 -17.34
C LEU A 263 -10.59 -28.52 -16.71
N GLN A 264 -9.31 -28.84 -16.93
CA GLN A 264 -8.73 -30.10 -16.46
C GLN A 264 -7.83 -29.97 -15.21
N ALA A 265 -7.56 -28.75 -14.72
CA ALA A 265 -6.70 -28.51 -13.55
C ALA A 265 -7.44 -28.37 -12.19
N MET A 266 -8.78 -28.49 -12.15
CA MET A 266 -9.57 -28.21 -10.92
C MET A 266 -10.04 -29.45 -10.14
N LYS A 267 -9.39 -30.61 -10.28
CA LYS A 267 -9.89 -31.87 -9.66
C LYS A 267 -9.00 -32.60 -8.66
N GLN A 268 -7.90 -32.03 -8.19
CA GLN A 268 -7.13 -32.66 -7.10
C GLN A 268 -6.57 -31.62 -6.15
N THR A 269 -7.11 -31.57 -4.92
CA THR A 269 -6.38 -31.47 -3.64
C THR A 269 -7.43 -31.43 -2.53
N LEU A 270 -7.80 -32.59 -1.98
CA LEU A 270 -8.53 -32.70 -0.72
C LEU A 270 -7.88 -33.79 0.11
N GLN A 271 -7.00 -33.35 1.00
CA GLN A 271 -6.70 -34.00 2.28
C GLN A 271 -5.78 -33.04 3.04
N ASN A 272 -6.37 -32.31 4.00
CA ASN A 272 -5.81 -31.58 5.15
C ASN A 272 -6.44 -30.19 5.34
N SER A 273 -6.38 -29.70 6.59
CA SER A 273 -7.10 -28.56 7.21
C SER A 273 -6.75 -27.15 6.69
N THR A 274 -6.42 -27.00 5.41
CA THR A 274 -5.92 -25.76 4.80
C THR A 274 -6.64 -25.50 3.48
N PHE A 275 -7.21 -24.29 3.29
CA PHE A 275 -7.93 -23.91 2.06
C PHE A 275 -6.97 -23.78 0.87
N SER A 276 -5.90 -22.99 1.03
CA SER A 276 -4.74 -22.92 0.14
C SER A 276 -3.65 -22.07 0.79
N ALA A 277 -2.38 -22.43 0.57
CA ALA A 277 -1.22 -21.72 1.09
C ALA A 277 -0.40 -20.98 0.01
N GLY A 278 -0.88 -20.90 -1.23
CA GLY A 278 -0.15 -20.34 -2.37
C GLY A 278 0.95 -21.27 -2.90
N ALA A 279 1.98 -20.69 -3.53
CA ALA A 279 3.10 -21.44 -4.11
C ALA A 279 3.96 -22.14 -3.05
N ASP A 280 4.47 -23.33 -3.38
CA ASP A 280 5.44 -24.02 -2.55
C ASP A 280 6.73 -23.20 -2.44
N LEU A 281 7.08 -22.82 -1.21
CA LEU A 281 8.25 -22.02 -0.89
C LEU A 281 9.55 -22.71 -1.32
N SER A 282 9.61 -24.04 -1.28
CA SER A 282 10.78 -24.82 -1.71
C SER A 282 11.01 -24.69 -3.22
N THR A 283 9.94 -24.68 -4.01
CA THR A 283 9.97 -24.45 -5.46
C THR A 283 10.52 -23.06 -5.78
N VAL A 284 10.00 -22.02 -5.13
CA VAL A 284 10.49 -20.63 -5.33
C VAL A 284 11.96 -20.51 -4.91
N TYR A 285 12.36 -21.11 -3.80
CA TYR A 285 13.74 -21.11 -3.31
C TYR A 285 14.71 -21.80 -4.29
N ASN A 286 14.37 -22.98 -4.78
CA ASN A 286 15.20 -23.74 -5.71
C ASN A 286 15.39 -23.00 -7.05
N LEU A 287 14.32 -22.41 -7.58
CA LEU A 287 14.39 -21.57 -8.79
C LEU A 287 15.27 -20.33 -8.56
N SER A 288 15.16 -19.72 -7.38
CA SER A 288 15.96 -18.55 -7.01
C SER A 288 17.46 -18.87 -6.87
N ILE A 289 17.82 -20.05 -6.34
CA ILE A 289 19.21 -20.56 -6.36
C ILE A 289 19.72 -20.74 -7.78
N ALA A 290 18.90 -21.34 -8.65
CA ALA A 290 19.28 -21.60 -10.03
C ALA A 290 19.46 -20.32 -10.86
N ARG A 291 18.92 -19.17 -10.40
CA ARG A 291 18.98 -17.85 -11.06
C ARG A 291 18.47 -17.87 -12.51
N GLN A 292 17.53 -18.76 -12.80
CA GLN A 292 16.95 -18.90 -14.14
C GLN A 292 15.77 -17.94 -14.32
N ARG A 293 16.07 -16.71 -14.75
CA ARG A 293 15.07 -15.63 -14.88
C ARG A 293 13.84 -16.03 -15.70
N ALA A 294 14.04 -16.56 -16.90
CA ALA A 294 12.93 -16.97 -17.76
C ALA A 294 11.99 -18.01 -17.12
N VAL A 295 12.54 -18.94 -16.33
CA VAL A 295 11.75 -19.97 -15.63
C VAL A 295 10.99 -19.38 -14.45
N ILE A 296 11.61 -18.45 -13.71
CA ILE A 296 10.93 -17.71 -12.63
C ILE A 296 9.80 -16.86 -13.20
N ASP A 297 10.05 -16.13 -14.28
CA ASP A 297 9.06 -15.26 -14.90
C ASP A 297 7.84 -16.08 -15.37
N ASN A 298 8.06 -17.20 -16.06
CA ASN A 298 6.99 -18.10 -16.49
C ASN A 298 6.23 -18.72 -15.30
N PHE A 299 6.94 -19.19 -14.27
CA PHE A 299 6.31 -19.78 -13.09
C PHE A 299 5.45 -18.75 -12.33
N VAL A 300 5.94 -17.53 -12.16
CA VAL A 300 5.27 -16.52 -11.32
C VAL A 300 4.15 -15.81 -12.07
N PHE A 301 4.42 -15.33 -13.28
CA PHE A 301 3.50 -14.46 -14.01
C PHE A 301 2.54 -15.26 -14.90
N GLU A 302 2.99 -16.37 -15.51
CA GLU A 302 2.12 -17.19 -16.35
C GLU A 302 1.41 -18.30 -15.56
N THR A 303 2.05 -18.89 -14.55
CA THR A 303 1.44 -20.01 -13.81
C THR A 303 0.73 -19.56 -12.54
N LEU A 304 1.44 -18.94 -11.60
CA LEU A 304 0.88 -18.60 -10.28
C LEU A 304 -0.09 -17.42 -10.34
N SER A 305 0.27 -16.33 -11.01
CA SER A 305 -0.57 -15.13 -11.11
C SER A 305 -1.91 -15.45 -11.80
N ARG A 306 -1.88 -16.17 -12.92
CA ARG A 306 -3.08 -16.67 -13.60
C ARG A 306 -3.88 -17.62 -12.72
N GLY A 307 -3.23 -18.59 -12.08
CA GLY A 307 -3.92 -19.53 -11.18
C GLY A 307 -4.65 -18.86 -10.02
N MET A 308 -4.01 -17.88 -9.37
CA MET A 308 -4.61 -17.13 -8.24
C MET A 308 -5.73 -16.18 -8.65
N THR A 309 -5.81 -15.79 -9.93
CA THR A 309 -6.83 -14.86 -10.44
C THR A 309 -7.80 -15.50 -11.40
N ALA A 310 -7.68 -16.81 -11.65
CA ALA A 310 -8.53 -17.57 -12.55
C ALA A 310 -10.05 -17.38 -12.31
N PRO A 311 -10.54 -17.25 -11.06
CA PRO A 311 -11.94 -16.93 -10.80
C PRO A 311 -12.44 -15.63 -11.45
N LEU A 312 -11.59 -14.62 -11.65
CA LEU A 312 -11.96 -13.38 -12.36
C LEU A 312 -12.33 -13.64 -13.83
N HIS A 313 -11.66 -14.61 -14.44
CA HIS A 313 -11.86 -15.00 -15.84
C HIS A 313 -12.98 -16.03 -16.03
N CYS A 314 -13.51 -16.59 -14.93
CA CYS A 314 -14.62 -17.53 -15.02
C CYS A 314 -15.91 -16.80 -15.43
N SER A 315 -16.49 -17.22 -16.56
CA SER A 315 -17.75 -16.72 -17.09
C SER A 315 -18.98 -17.16 -16.27
N LYS A 316 -18.77 -17.95 -15.22
CA LYS A 316 -19.80 -18.38 -14.27
C LYS A 316 -19.50 -17.82 -12.87
N PRO A 317 -20.52 -17.68 -12.00
CA PRO A 317 -20.31 -17.29 -10.61
C PRO A 317 -19.40 -18.29 -9.89
N VAL A 318 -18.39 -17.80 -9.18
CA VAL A 318 -17.45 -18.59 -8.39
C VAL A 318 -17.58 -18.22 -6.92
N ALA A 319 -17.95 -19.19 -6.10
CA ALA A 319 -17.96 -19.05 -4.64
C ALA A 319 -16.84 -19.88 -4.02
N CYS A 320 -16.23 -19.39 -2.94
CA CYS A 320 -15.34 -20.18 -2.10
C CYS A 320 -15.81 -20.24 -0.66
N SER A 321 -15.51 -21.38 -0.02
CA SER A 321 -15.71 -21.60 1.41
C SER A 321 -14.36 -21.64 2.12
N LEU A 322 -14.18 -20.80 3.12
CA LEU A 322 -12.95 -20.73 3.91
C LEU A 322 -13.19 -21.38 5.28
N ASP A 323 -12.67 -22.58 5.49
CA ASP A 323 -12.80 -23.30 6.77
C ASP A 323 -11.48 -23.92 7.26
N GLY A 324 -10.38 -23.31 6.85
CA GLY A 324 -9.02 -23.73 7.14
C GLY A 324 -8.05 -22.60 6.80
N HIS A 325 -6.75 -22.80 7.07
CA HIS A 325 -5.76 -21.76 6.84
C HIS A 325 -5.81 -21.22 5.40
N THR A 326 -5.87 -19.89 5.25
CA THR A 326 -5.99 -19.17 3.97
C THR A 326 -4.86 -18.15 3.90
N ILE A 327 -3.69 -18.60 3.43
CA ILE A 327 -2.46 -17.82 3.57
C ILE A 327 -1.78 -17.58 2.22
N ALA A 328 -1.02 -16.49 2.14
CA ALA A 328 -0.26 -16.11 0.95
C ALA A 328 -1.13 -16.03 -0.31
N GLY A 329 -0.76 -16.76 -1.36
CA GLY A 329 -1.53 -16.87 -2.60
C GLY A 329 -2.92 -17.48 -2.43
N GLY A 330 -3.15 -18.27 -1.38
CA GLY A 330 -4.48 -18.80 -1.07
C GLY A 330 -5.48 -17.72 -0.69
N LEU A 331 -5.03 -16.63 -0.04
CA LEU A 331 -5.88 -15.47 0.19
C LEU A 331 -6.16 -14.73 -1.12
N ILE A 332 -5.16 -14.52 -1.97
CA ILE A 332 -5.36 -13.90 -3.30
C ILE A 332 -6.39 -14.69 -4.12
N LEU A 333 -6.31 -16.02 -4.10
CA LEU A 333 -7.28 -16.89 -4.73
C LEU A 333 -8.68 -16.70 -4.14
N ALA A 334 -8.83 -16.68 -2.82
CA ALA A 334 -10.13 -16.44 -2.18
C ALA A 334 -10.71 -15.06 -2.55
N LEU A 335 -9.88 -14.01 -2.56
CA LEU A 335 -10.28 -12.64 -2.92
C LEU A 335 -10.71 -12.50 -4.39
N SER A 336 -10.30 -13.41 -5.25
CA SER A 336 -10.70 -13.43 -6.66
C SER A 336 -12.09 -14.06 -6.88
N CYS A 337 -12.63 -14.78 -5.89
CA CYS A 337 -13.97 -15.35 -5.98
C CYS A 337 -15.05 -14.26 -5.88
N ASP A 338 -16.18 -14.48 -6.55
CA ASP A 338 -17.33 -13.57 -6.54
C ASP A 338 -18.07 -13.58 -5.20
N TYR A 339 -17.93 -14.68 -4.45
CA TYR A 339 -18.51 -14.86 -3.13
C TYR A 339 -17.58 -15.63 -2.22
N ILE A 340 -17.51 -15.20 -0.97
CA ILE A 340 -16.67 -15.80 0.06
C ILE A 340 -17.57 -16.12 1.26
N ALA A 341 -17.65 -17.40 1.61
CA ALA A 341 -18.29 -17.86 2.83
C ALA A 341 -17.21 -18.26 3.83
N MET A 342 -17.28 -17.74 5.05
CA MET A 342 -16.26 -18.00 6.07
C MET A 342 -16.80 -18.86 7.21
N GLY A 343 -16.06 -19.94 7.49
CA GLY A 343 -16.32 -20.85 8.59
C GLY A 343 -16.07 -20.21 9.95
N THR A 344 -16.94 -20.50 10.90
CA THR A 344 -16.88 -20.00 12.29
C THR A 344 -16.63 -21.12 13.32
N ARG A 345 -16.60 -22.38 12.87
CA ARG A 345 -16.46 -23.56 13.74
C ARG A 345 -15.18 -23.52 14.57
N LYS A 346 -14.06 -23.12 13.95
CA LYS A 346 -12.77 -22.93 14.60
C LYS A 346 -12.03 -21.76 13.96
N PRO A 347 -11.40 -20.87 14.77
CA PRO A 347 -10.60 -19.80 14.21
C PRO A 347 -9.40 -20.38 13.47
N PHE A 348 -9.12 -19.84 12.29
CA PHE A 348 -7.95 -20.22 11.48
C PHE A 348 -7.18 -18.97 11.05
N ARG A 349 -5.89 -19.15 10.76
CA ARG A 349 -5.02 -18.07 10.27
C ARG A 349 -5.34 -17.69 8.82
N ILE A 350 -5.47 -16.40 8.57
CA ILE A 350 -5.68 -15.81 7.25
C ILE A 350 -4.77 -14.58 7.07
N GLY A 351 -4.22 -14.41 5.87
CA GLY A 351 -3.37 -13.24 5.58
C GLY A 351 -2.36 -13.46 4.47
N ILE A 352 -1.67 -12.38 4.10
CA ILE A 352 -0.66 -12.36 3.05
C ILE A 352 0.72 -12.53 3.69
N THR A 353 1.59 -13.37 3.12
CA THR A 353 2.87 -13.73 3.77
C THR A 353 4.10 -13.64 2.85
N GLY A 354 3.95 -13.39 1.55
CA GLY A 354 5.08 -13.30 0.61
C GLY A 354 6.21 -12.37 1.09
N PRO A 355 5.93 -11.11 1.48
CA PRO A 355 6.96 -10.19 1.98
C PRO A 355 7.64 -10.60 3.28
N ILE A 356 7.11 -11.58 4.04
CA ILE A 356 7.82 -12.18 5.17
C ILE A 356 9.15 -12.80 4.71
N VAL A 357 9.11 -13.46 3.56
CA VAL A 357 10.24 -14.18 2.99
C VAL A 357 10.91 -13.40 1.85
N GLY A 358 10.46 -12.17 1.57
CA GLY A 358 11.02 -11.29 0.54
C GLY A 358 10.44 -11.48 -0.85
N ILE A 359 9.36 -12.24 -0.95
CA ILE A 359 8.65 -12.43 -2.22
C ILE A 359 7.65 -11.28 -2.37
N PRO A 360 7.85 -10.33 -3.32
CA PRO A 360 6.88 -9.28 -3.58
C PRO A 360 5.65 -9.86 -4.29
N TYR A 361 4.49 -9.23 -4.13
CA TYR A 361 3.30 -9.61 -4.88
C TYR A 361 3.26 -8.93 -6.26
N PRO A 362 2.75 -9.61 -7.30
CA PRO A 362 2.45 -8.97 -8.58
C PRO A 362 1.43 -7.83 -8.43
N LEU A 363 1.47 -6.82 -9.29
CA LEU A 363 0.59 -5.65 -9.28
C LEU A 363 -0.88 -6.07 -9.35
N LYS A 364 -1.16 -7.13 -10.13
CA LYS A 364 -2.49 -7.74 -10.21
C LYS A 364 -3.03 -8.18 -8.85
N ALA A 365 -2.19 -8.82 -8.03
CA ALA A 365 -2.58 -9.24 -6.69
C ALA A 365 -2.74 -8.04 -5.73
N VAL A 366 -1.92 -6.99 -5.89
CA VAL A 366 -2.07 -5.74 -5.12
C VAL A 366 -3.40 -5.05 -5.42
N LYS A 367 -3.74 -4.91 -6.70
CA LYS A 367 -5.01 -4.32 -7.16
C LYS A 367 -6.23 -5.12 -6.68
N LEU A 368 -6.15 -6.45 -6.74
CA LEU A 368 -7.20 -7.32 -6.22
C LEU A 368 -7.45 -7.08 -4.73
N VAL A 369 -6.39 -6.93 -3.94
CA VAL A 369 -6.50 -6.62 -2.51
C VAL A 369 -7.10 -5.23 -2.28
N GLN A 370 -6.74 -4.23 -3.08
CA GLN A 370 -7.32 -2.87 -3.01
C GLN A 370 -8.82 -2.84 -3.28
N HIS A 371 -9.31 -3.72 -4.16
CA HIS A 371 -10.75 -3.84 -4.45
C HIS A 371 -11.53 -4.52 -3.33
N GLN A 372 -10.93 -5.54 -2.70
CA GLN A 372 -11.66 -6.42 -1.78
C GLN A 372 -11.53 -6.06 -0.30
N LEU A 373 -10.41 -5.42 0.08
CA LEU A 373 -10.15 -5.01 1.45
C LEU A 373 -10.18 -3.48 1.56
N GLU A 374 -10.51 -3.00 2.75
CA GLU A 374 -10.35 -1.59 3.09
C GLU A 374 -8.89 -1.16 2.82
N PRO A 375 -8.61 -0.01 2.16
CA PRO A 375 -7.27 0.32 1.67
C PRO A 375 -6.16 0.23 2.73
N GLN A 376 -6.37 0.79 3.93
CA GLN A 376 -5.36 0.73 5.00
C GLN A 376 -5.10 -0.71 5.46
N LEU A 377 -6.15 -1.50 5.58
CA LEU A 377 -6.07 -2.90 5.97
C LEU A 377 -5.38 -3.73 4.89
N GLY A 378 -5.74 -3.53 3.62
CA GLY A 378 -5.10 -4.16 2.47
C GLY A 378 -3.61 -3.85 2.39
N TYR A 379 -3.23 -2.59 2.61
CA TYR A 379 -1.83 -2.18 2.69
C TYR A 379 -1.10 -2.92 3.80
N ARG A 380 -1.67 -2.95 5.01
CA ARG A 380 -1.07 -3.66 6.15
C ARG A 380 -0.97 -5.15 5.90
N PHE A 381 -1.93 -5.80 5.25
CA PHE A 381 -1.79 -7.21 4.89
C PHE A 381 -0.67 -7.42 3.88
N LEU A 382 -0.60 -6.62 2.83
CA LEU A 382 0.45 -6.74 1.81
C LEU A 382 1.83 -6.43 2.39
N VAL A 383 1.96 -5.39 3.22
CA VAL A 383 3.24 -4.84 3.67
C VAL A 383 3.67 -5.39 5.02
N ASP A 384 2.78 -5.39 6.03
CA ASP A 384 3.09 -6.01 7.32
C ASP A 384 3.11 -7.53 7.21
N ALA A 385 2.56 -8.10 6.12
CA ALA A 385 2.55 -9.54 5.83
C ALA A 385 2.20 -10.38 7.07
N ASN A 386 1.08 -10.03 7.71
CA ASN A 386 0.64 -10.62 8.97
C ASN A 386 -0.47 -11.64 8.75
N LEU A 387 -0.48 -12.64 9.63
CA LEU A 387 -1.61 -13.54 9.78
C LEU A 387 -2.48 -13.05 10.92
N VAL A 388 -3.78 -12.98 10.68
CA VAL A 388 -4.79 -12.70 11.70
C VAL A 388 -5.71 -13.90 11.87
N SER A 389 -6.49 -13.91 12.94
CA SER A 389 -7.58 -14.87 13.12
C SER A 389 -8.68 -14.62 12.09
N SER A 390 -9.29 -15.67 11.57
CA SER A 390 -10.46 -15.59 10.69
C SER A 390 -11.61 -14.83 11.34
N ASN A 391 -11.76 -14.89 12.67
CA ASN A 391 -12.76 -14.12 13.42
C ASN A 391 -12.59 -12.61 13.27
N ASP A 392 -11.33 -12.16 13.18
CA ASP A 392 -10.96 -10.75 13.15
C ASP A 392 -10.66 -10.24 11.72
N PHE A 393 -10.75 -11.12 10.72
CA PHE A 393 -10.43 -10.78 9.33
C PHE A 393 -11.55 -9.92 8.70
N PRO A 394 -11.32 -8.63 8.45
CA PRO A 394 -12.36 -7.68 8.02
C PRO A 394 -12.56 -7.73 6.50
N ILE A 395 -13.01 -8.87 6.00
CA ILE A 395 -13.47 -8.99 4.62
C ILE A 395 -15.00 -8.91 4.58
N ARG A 396 -15.53 -8.34 3.51
CA ARG A 396 -16.97 -8.40 3.21
C ARG A 396 -17.35 -9.83 2.81
N CYS A 397 -17.61 -10.69 3.79
CA CYS A 397 -18.06 -12.06 3.61
C CYS A 397 -19.21 -12.42 4.54
N GLU A 398 -20.01 -13.41 4.16
CA GLU A 398 -20.95 -14.03 5.10
C GLU A 398 -20.25 -15.13 5.90
N ARG A 399 -20.69 -15.31 7.15
CA ARG A 399 -20.07 -16.20 8.13
C ARG A 399 -21.08 -17.25 8.59
N SER A 400 -20.67 -18.51 8.67
CA SER A 400 -21.52 -19.62 9.14
C SER A 400 -20.68 -20.74 9.73
N GLU A 401 -21.28 -21.60 10.54
CA GLU A 401 -20.68 -22.89 10.90
C GLU A 401 -20.66 -23.86 9.71
N THR A 402 -21.51 -23.63 8.71
CA THR A 402 -21.59 -24.37 7.46
C THR A 402 -21.34 -23.45 6.24
N PRO A 403 -20.09 -22.99 6.02
CA PRO A 403 -19.78 -22.08 4.92
C PRO A 403 -20.08 -22.67 3.53
N ASP A 404 -19.99 -23.99 3.37
CA ASP A 404 -20.38 -24.68 2.12
C ASP A 404 -21.87 -24.53 1.80
N ASP A 405 -22.73 -24.56 2.81
CA ASP A 405 -24.17 -24.37 2.60
C ASP A 405 -24.49 -22.91 2.23
N LEU A 406 -23.79 -21.95 2.83
CA LEU A 406 -23.88 -20.53 2.43
C LEU A 406 -23.45 -20.35 0.97
N ALA A 407 -22.29 -20.89 0.59
CA ALA A 407 -21.79 -20.82 -0.78
C ALA A 407 -22.78 -21.47 -1.78
N ARG A 408 -23.33 -22.65 -1.45
CA ARG A 408 -24.36 -23.32 -2.28
C ARG A 408 -25.65 -22.51 -2.37
N LYS A 409 -26.10 -21.90 -1.28
CA LYS A 409 -27.29 -21.04 -1.26
C LYS A 409 -27.11 -19.82 -2.14
N TRP A 410 -25.94 -19.16 -2.05
CA TRP A 410 -25.60 -18.04 -2.92
C TRP A 410 -25.53 -18.47 -4.39
N LEU A 411 -24.86 -19.59 -4.69
CA LEU A 411 -24.78 -20.15 -6.04
C LEU A 411 -26.16 -20.48 -6.64
N LYS A 412 -27.07 -21.04 -5.84
CA LYS A 412 -28.45 -21.30 -6.26
C LYS A 412 -29.16 -19.99 -6.60
N MET A 413 -29.13 -19.02 -5.70
CA MET A 413 -29.74 -17.70 -5.90
C MET A 413 -29.19 -16.98 -7.13
N ILE A 414 -27.87 -16.97 -7.35
CA ILE A 414 -27.28 -16.29 -8.51
C ILE A 414 -27.55 -17.05 -9.82
N SER A 415 -27.71 -18.38 -9.78
CA SER A 415 -28.03 -19.20 -10.96
C SER A 415 -29.42 -18.96 -11.53
N GLU A 416 -30.35 -18.45 -10.70
CA GLU A 416 -31.70 -18.07 -11.11
C GLU A 416 -31.72 -16.72 -11.86
N ARG A 417 -30.59 -16.01 -11.93
CA ARG A 417 -30.47 -14.71 -12.62
C ARG A 417 -29.94 -14.86 -14.05
N PRO A 418 -30.26 -13.93 -14.97
CA PRO A 418 -29.70 -13.93 -16.32
C PRO A 418 -28.16 -13.86 -16.33
N LEU A 419 -27.51 -14.93 -16.79
CA LEU A 419 -26.05 -15.10 -16.76
C LEU A 419 -25.30 -14.02 -17.56
N LYS A 420 -25.86 -13.58 -18.69
CA LYS A 420 -25.19 -12.61 -19.58
C LYS A 420 -24.95 -11.25 -18.90
N GLY A 421 -25.91 -10.79 -18.10
CA GLY A 421 -25.79 -9.54 -17.34
C GLY A 421 -24.72 -9.64 -16.24
N PHE A 422 -24.67 -10.78 -15.54
CA PHE A 422 -23.63 -11.06 -14.55
C PHE A 422 -22.23 -11.05 -15.18
N GLN A 423 -22.05 -11.74 -16.31
CA GLN A 423 -20.77 -11.83 -17.03
C GLN A 423 -20.21 -10.46 -17.42
N ILE A 424 -21.01 -9.63 -18.09
CA ILE A 424 -20.58 -8.30 -18.55
C ILE A 424 -20.26 -7.41 -17.34
N THR A 425 -21.08 -7.45 -16.30
CA THR A 425 -20.87 -6.64 -15.09
C THR A 425 -19.60 -7.06 -14.37
N LYS A 426 -19.36 -8.35 -14.22
CA LYS A 426 -18.14 -8.92 -13.61
C LYS A 426 -16.90 -8.50 -14.40
N GLN A 427 -16.92 -8.63 -15.73
CA GLN A 427 -15.79 -8.23 -16.58
C GLN A 427 -15.47 -6.74 -16.46
N LYS A 428 -16.51 -5.88 -16.42
CA LYS A 428 -16.32 -4.43 -16.24
C LYS A 428 -15.82 -4.07 -14.85
N TRP A 429 -16.29 -4.77 -13.81
CA TRP A 429 -15.86 -4.52 -12.44
C TRP A 429 -14.36 -4.82 -12.25
N TRP A 430 -13.88 -5.89 -12.89
CA TRP A 430 -12.50 -6.36 -12.78
C TRP A 430 -11.58 -5.92 -13.92
N SER A 431 -12.01 -4.99 -14.79
CA SER A 431 -11.27 -4.69 -16.02
C SER A 431 -9.87 -4.15 -15.72
N ASP A 432 -9.71 -3.29 -14.72
CA ASP A 432 -8.41 -2.74 -14.31
C ASP A 432 -7.43 -3.80 -13.76
N VAL A 433 -7.95 -4.92 -13.25
CA VAL A 433 -7.15 -6.08 -12.80
C VAL A 433 -6.86 -7.03 -13.97
N ILE A 434 -7.85 -7.28 -14.84
CA ILE A 434 -7.76 -8.20 -15.99
C ILE A 434 -6.85 -7.61 -17.09
N GLU A 435 -6.93 -6.31 -17.36
CA GLU A 435 -6.09 -5.61 -18.35
C GLU A 435 -4.58 -5.73 -18.06
N LEU A 436 -4.21 -6.02 -16.81
CA LEU A 436 -2.82 -6.26 -16.43
C LEU A 436 -2.23 -7.55 -17.01
N ASP A 437 -3.05 -8.51 -17.42
CA ASP A 437 -2.57 -9.74 -18.08
C ASP A 437 -1.98 -9.45 -19.46
N SER A 438 -2.43 -8.38 -20.10
CA SER A 438 -1.98 -7.96 -21.44
C SER A 438 -0.87 -6.90 -21.43
N LYS A 439 -0.50 -6.36 -20.26
CA LYS A 439 0.56 -5.34 -20.18
C LYS A 439 1.94 -5.98 -20.23
N ASP A 440 2.84 -5.36 -21.01
CA ASP A 440 4.26 -5.66 -20.91
C ASP A 440 4.75 -5.34 -19.49
N ASN A 441 5.15 -6.39 -18.80
CA ASN A 441 5.51 -6.42 -17.41
C ASN A 441 7.01 -6.68 -17.21
N GLU A 442 7.86 -6.44 -18.21
CA GLU A 442 9.31 -6.67 -18.11
C GLU A 442 9.98 -5.95 -16.93
N LYS A 443 9.56 -4.72 -16.62
CA LYS A 443 10.04 -4.01 -15.43
C LYS A 443 9.66 -4.74 -14.14
N GLU A 444 8.42 -5.19 -14.04
CA GLU A 444 7.91 -5.89 -12.87
C GLU A 444 8.57 -7.27 -12.69
N LYS A 445 8.79 -7.99 -13.79
CA LYS A 445 9.55 -9.25 -13.83
C LYS A 445 10.97 -9.06 -13.35
N GLN A 446 11.65 -8.01 -13.83
CA GLN A 446 12.99 -7.66 -13.37
C GLN A 446 13.02 -7.35 -11.86
N GLU A 447 12.11 -6.52 -11.36
CA GLU A 447 11.99 -6.21 -9.93
C GLU A 447 11.74 -7.47 -9.09
N TYR A 448 10.83 -8.34 -9.55
CA TYR A 448 10.53 -9.60 -8.88
C TYR A 448 11.77 -10.52 -8.84
N PHE A 449 12.41 -10.75 -9.99
CA PHE A 449 13.61 -11.57 -10.11
C PHE A 449 14.72 -11.09 -9.19
N GLU A 450 14.99 -9.79 -9.20
CA GLU A 450 16.00 -9.19 -8.33
C GLU A 450 15.67 -9.30 -6.83
N ALA A 451 14.37 -9.29 -6.47
CA ALA A 451 13.95 -9.46 -5.09
C ALA A 451 14.16 -10.90 -4.62
N VAL A 452 13.69 -11.89 -5.39
CA VAL A 452 13.74 -13.31 -5.00
C VAL A 452 15.13 -13.92 -5.04
N THR A 453 16.02 -13.39 -5.90
CA THR A 453 17.43 -13.81 -5.98
C THR A 453 18.36 -13.05 -5.02
N SER A 454 17.84 -12.10 -4.24
CA SER A 454 18.63 -11.37 -3.25
C SER A 454 19.06 -12.26 -2.09
N ASP A 455 20.26 -12.03 -1.55
CA ASP A 455 20.81 -12.82 -0.43
C ASP A 455 19.88 -12.78 0.80
N GLU A 456 19.27 -11.63 1.07
CA GLU A 456 18.30 -11.47 2.15
C GLU A 456 17.08 -12.38 1.97
N CYS A 457 16.51 -12.41 0.77
CA CYS A 457 15.36 -13.25 0.42
C CYS A 457 15.69 -14.73 0.50
N MET A 458 16.82 -15.12 -0.06
CA MET A 458 17.33 -16.48 -0.03
C MET A 458 17.57 -16.99 1.39
N GLN A 459 18.13 -16.15 2.28
CA GLN A 459 18.30 -16.49 3.70
C GLN A 459 16.96 -16.60 4.44
N ALA A 460 16.02 -15.70 4.17
CA ALA A 460 14.69 -15.72 4.77
C ALA A 460 13.88 -16.96 4.36
N MET A 461 13.88 -17.30 3.07
CA MET A 461 13.27 -18.54 2.54
C MET A 461 13.88 -19.79 3.17
N LYS A 462 15.21 -19.90 3.20
CA LYS A 462 15.92 -21.02 3.84
C LYS A 462 15.57 -21.17 5.31
N LYS A 463 15.44 -20.06 6.03
CA LYS A 463 15.07 -20.05 7.45
C LYS A 463 13.63 -20.49 7.69
N ALA A 464 12.71 -20.10 6.82
CA ALA A 464 11.31 -20.52 6.88
C ALA A 464 11.18 -22.03 6.61
N LEU A 465 11.84 -22.55 5.57
CA LEU A 465 11.87 -23.99 5.25
C LEU A 465 12.44 -24.85 6.39
N ASN A 466 13.44 -24.35 7.11
CA ASN A 466 14.03 -25.04 8.27
C ASN A 466 13.17 -24.97 9.54
N LYS A 467 12.12 -24.13 9.59
CA LYS A 467 11.18 -24.07 10.72
C LYS A 467 10.06 -25.10 10.60
N ASP A 468 9.75 -25.58 9.40
CA ASP A 468 8.70 -26.60 9.15
C ASP A 468 9.23 -28.05 9.30
N THR A 469 10.53 -28.24 9.59
CA THR A 469 11.18 -29.54 9.87
C THR A 469 11.35 -29.84 11.37
N LYS A 470 10.86 -28.96 12.26
CA LYS A 470 10.80 -29.13 13.73
C LYS A 470 9.39 -28.87 14.21
#